data_AF-A0A958ANE6-F1
#
_entry.id   AF-A0A958ANE6-F1
#
_cell.length_a   1.000
_cell.length_b   1.000
_cell.length_c   1.000
_cell.angle_alpha   90.00
_cell.angle_beta   90.00
_cell.angle_gamma   90.00
#
_symmetry.space_group_name_H-M   'P 1'
#
loop_
_entity.id
_entity.type
_entity.pdbx_description
1 polymer ?
#
loop_
_entity_poly.entity_id
_entity_poly.type
_entity_poly.pdbx_seq_one_letter_code
_entity_poly.pdbx_strand_id
1 'polypeptide(L)'
;GNLDVLYEMHTYARVFVASPNYAWLAAPYHRYLIDFVPTATPEVLGETIITHYQAALTNAQPNVIFWVRGMDLPPVANALSALADALQSAVASGADELVGDAALRSQYVDTTQCGRGNLHLGQPDELVGAGSLARNLTRAFEPGDVDGVNAAANELLTTLAAVHSLARTGRPSIAPDQFWNYEDTLTVVAPLLKRAMTHREMVQANVWRASVYRETAPMSAILAGNPSQTATVTSAFVLAQDGRWDDFLRGWYTNPLTPTVGVRCHYMPPAIVRGTITETLALTIAEGSDPPSGEILTIDWTATTVTDATDYWLYVRPADSIQWQVLATLPLTQTAYTVQKPTAGLAYEFLVVAQDDGGTTVAESAQVRYVAVAPPTDRRIFLPVVLN
;
A
#
# COMPACT_ATOMS: atom_id res chain seq x y z
N GLY A 1 -0.84 0.04 9.39
CA GLY A 1 -1.03 -0.50 10.75
C GLY A 1 -2.28 -1.34 10.78
N ASN A 2 -2.39 -2.23 9.80
CA ASN A 2 -3.53 -3.14 9.67
C ASN A 2 -3.29 -4.34 10.59
N LEU A 3 -4.33 -4.76 11.31
CA LEU A 3 -4.22 -5.81 12.31
C LEU A 3 -3.90 -7.16 11.67
N ASP A 4 -4.46 -7.50 10.51
CA ASP A 4 -4.18 -8.76 9.80
C ASP A 4 -2.68 -8.92 9.51
N VAL A 5 -2.06 -7.87 8.97
CA VAL A 5 -0.62 -7.83 8.65
C VAL A 5 0.23 -7.90 9.91
N LEU A 6 -0.12 -7.14 10.95
CA LEU A 6 0.66 -7.14 12.19
C LEU A 6 0.54 -8.48 12.92
N TYR A 7 -0.65 -9.09 12.91
CA TYR A 7 -0.91 -10.40 13.49
C TYR A 7 -0.19 -11.50 12.73
N GLU A 8 -0.16 -11.48 11.40
CA GLU A 8 0.66 -12.41 10.60
C GLU A 8 2.12 -12.43 11.06
N MET A 9 2.64 -11.25 11.39
CA MET A 9 4.04 -11.07 11.71
C MET A 9 4.36 -11.16 13.21
N HIS A 10 3.37 -11.28 14.10
CA HIS A 10 3.51 -10.96 15.52
C HIS A 10 4.57 -11.79 16.28
N THR A 11 4.89 -12.99 15.79
CA THR A 11 5.92 -13.87 16.37
C THR A 11 7.34 -13.56 15.88
N TYR A 12 7.48 -12.77 14.80
CA TYR A 12 8.77 -12.47 14.17
C TYR A 12 9.43 -11.20 14.72
N ALA A 13 8.70 -10.32 15.40
CA ALA A 13 9.27 -9.13 16.02
C ALA A 13 8.70 -8.88 17.42
N ARG A 14 9.57 -8.45 18.34
CA ARG A 14 9.15 -8.07 19.69
C ARG A 14 8.33 -6.79 19.71
N VAL A 15 8.68 -5.82 18.87
CA VAL A 15 8.01 -4.52 18.72
C VAL A 15 7.82 -4.23 17.24
N PHE A 16 6.63 -3.75 16.89
CA PHE A 16 6.29 -3.21 15.58
C PHE A 16 6.15 -1.71 15.70
N VAL A 17 6.65 -0.95 14.72
CA VAL A 17 6.38 0.48 14.57
C VAL A 17 5.65 0.68 13.25
N ALA A 18 4.50 1.33 13.28
CA ALA A 18 3.67 1.50 12.09
C ALA A 18 2.82 2.79 12.14
N SER A 19 2.27 3.16 10.99
CA SER A 19 1.15 4.11 10.88
C SER A 19 -0.07 3.36 10.35
N PRO A 20 -1.29 3.61 10.86
CA PRO A 20 -2.54 3.09 10.30
C PRO A 20 -2.82 3.63 8.90
N ASN A 21 -2.36 4.85 8.64
CA ASN A 21 -2.54 5.57 7.38
C ASN A 21 -1.17 5.72 6.69
N TYR A 22 -1.08 6.52 5.64
CA TYR A 22 0.18 6.88 5.00
C TYR A 22 1.14 7.49 6.03
N ALA A 23 2.21 6.76 6.35
CA ALA A 23 3.38 7.39 6.93
C ALA A 23 3.92 8.38 5.90
N TRP A 24 3.97 9.67 6.24
CA TRP A 24 4.72 10.66 5.47
C TRP A 24 6.14 10.12 5.22
N LEU A 25 6.48 9.89 3.95
CA LEU A 25 7.61 9.07 3.50
C LEU A 25 9.02 9.63 3.81
N ALA A 26 9.13 10.66 4.66
CA ALA A 26 10.39 11.25 5.08
C ALA A 26 10.64 10.95 6.57
N ALA A 27 10.83 9.67 6.91
CA ALA A 27 11.19 9.31 8.27
C ALA A 27 12.55 9.97 8.65
N PRO A 28 12.64 10.68 9.78
CA PRO A 28 13.84 11.45 10.14
C PRO A 28 14.92 10.54 10.73
N TYR A 29 15.41 9.56 9.96
CA TYR A 29 16.40 8.56 10.39
C TYR A 29 17.60 9.17 11.11
N HIS A 30 18.12 10.29 10.58
CA HIS A 30 19.24 11.03 11.17
C HIS A 30 18.98 11.51 12.61
N ARG A 31 17.73 11.60 13.07
CA ARG A 31 17.36 12.07 14.41
C ARG A 31 17.28 10.95 15.45
N TYR A 32 16.89 9.74 15.06
CA TYR A 32 16.66 8.65 16.01
C TYR A 32 17.64 7.49 15.87
N LEU A 33 18.35 7.34 14.73
CA LEU A 33 19.37 6.28 14.59
C LEU A 33 20.53 6.47 15.57
N ILE A 34 20.80 7.70 16.01
CA ILE A 34 21.82 8.00 17.01
C ILE A 34 21.49 7.41 18.39
N ASP A 35 20.21 7.12 18.66
CA ASP A 35 19.74 6.54 19.92
C ASP A 35 19.73 5.01 19.88
N PHE A 36 20.09 4.40 18.73
CA PHE A 36 20.11 2.95 18.56
C PHE A 36 21.42 2.38 19.11
N VAL A 37 21.54 2.43 20.44
CA VAL A 37 22.68 1.89 21.17
C VAL A 37 22.46 0.42 21.55
N PRO A 38 23.51 -0.40 21.71
CA PRO A 38 23.39 -1.82 22.02
C PRO A 38 22.60 -2.17 23.30
N THR A 39 22.44 -1.20 24.21
CA THR A 39 21.72 -1.36 25.47
C THR A 39 20.25 -0.96 25.41
N ALA A 40 19.78 -0.36 24.30
CA ALA A 40 18.39 0.05 24.17
C ALA A 40 17.49 -1.17 23.96
N THR A 41 16.36 -1.23 24.68
CA THR A 41 15.36 -2.29 24.45
C THR A 41 14.52 -1.96 23.22
N PRO A 42 13.90 -2.95 22.55
CA PRO A 42 13.03 -2.69 21.41
C PRO A 42 11.87 -1.73 21.70
N GLU A 43 11.33 -1.73 22.92
CA GLU A 43 10.29 -0.77 23.35
C GLU A 43 10.83 0.66 23.44
N VAL A 44 12.05 0.85 23.99
CA VAL A 44 12.71 2.17 23.99
C VAL A 44 12.95 2.64 22.56
N LEU A 45 13.42 1.75 21.68
CA LEU A 45 13.60 2.08 20.26
C LEU A 45 12.28 2.46 19.57
N GLY A 46 11.20 1.72 19.86
CA GLY A 46 9.85 2.03 19.36
C GLY A 46 9.40 3.41 19.78
N GLU A 47 9.52 3.73 21.08
CA GLU A 47 9.16 5.04 21.64
C GLU A 47 9.98 6.18 21.02
N THR A 48 11.29 5.97 20.88
CA THR A 48 12.19 6.92 20.22
C THR A 48 11.78 7.17 18.77
N ILE A 49 11.51 6.12 17.99
CA ILE A 49 11.09 6.27 16.59
C ILE A 49 9.82 7.12 16.50
N ILE A 50 8.76 6.78 17.25
CA ILE A 50 7.49 7.49 17.16
C ILE A 50 7.62 8.96 17.60
N THR A 51 8.41 9.22 18.64
CA THR A 51 8.65 10.56 19.18
C THR A 51 9.37 11.44 18.17
N HIS A 52 10.51 10.97 17.63
CA HIS A 52 11.29 11.75 16.67
C HIS A 52 10.58 11.91 15.34
N TYR A 53 9.85 10.88 14.91
CA TYR A 53 9.01 10.96 13.71
C TYR A 53 7.96 12.06 13.85
N GLN A 54 7.17 12.05 14.93
CA GLN A 54 6.12 13.07 15.13
C GLN A 54 6.66 14.49 15.38
N ALA A 55 7.84 14.60 16.00
CA ALA A 55 8.52 15.88 16.17
C ALA A 55 9.01 16.48 14.84
N ALA A 56 9.18 15.67 13.79
CA ALA A 56 9.54 16.16 12.46
C ALA A 56 8.33 16.60 11.62
N LEU A 57 7.10 16.25 12.03
CA LEU A 57 5.89 16.61 11.32
C LEU A 57 5.33 17.96 11.76
N THR A 58 4.65 18.64 10.83
CA THR A 58 3.87 19.86 11.11
C THR A 58 2.38 19.60 10.89
N ASN A 59 1.53 20.60 11.12
CA ASN A 59 0.09 20.47 10.85
C ASN A 59 -0.23 20.29 9.35
N ALA A 60 0.76 20.49 8.46
CA ALA A 60 0.67 20.13 7.05
C ALA A 60 0.95 18.64 6.78
N GLN A 61 1.32 17.87 7.80
CA GLN A 61 1.54 16.43 7.76
C GLN A 61 0.80 15.72 8.90
N PRO A 62 -0.55 15.81 8.96
CA PRO A 62 -1.32 15.08 9.96
C PRO A 62 -1.10 13.57 9.81
N ASN A 63 -0.83 12.87 10.90
CA ASN A 63 -0.55 11.43 10.92
C ASN A 63 -0.67 10.86 12.33
N VAL A 64 -0.94 9.55 12.41
CA VAL A 64 -0.75 8.75 13.61
C VAL A 64 0.44 7.83 13.38
N ILE A 65 1.35 7.73 14.34
CA ILE A 65 2.37 6.70 14.35
C ILE A 65 2.34 6.04 15.72
N PHE A 66 2.54 4.74 15.75
CA PHE A 66 2.46 3.96 16.96
C PHE A 66 3.50 2.85 16.97
N TRP A 67 3.75 2.32 18.16
CA TRP A 67 4.40 1.05 18.33
C TRP A 67 3.57 0.12 19.23
N VAL A 68 3.72 -1.18 19.02
CA VAL A 68 3.01 -2.24 19.77
C VAL A 68 3.92 -3.44 19.93
N ARG A 69 3.81 -4.16 21.06
CA ARG A 69 4.56 -5.43 21.22
C ARG A 69 3.87 -6.54 20.45
N GLY A 70 4.65 -7.45 19.87
CA GLY A 70 4.11 -8.65 19.22
C GLY A 70 3.23 -9.48 20.17
N MET A 71 3.58 -9.54 21.45
CA MET A 71 2.80 -10.23 22.48
C MET A 71 1.45 -9.57 22.84
N ASP A 72 1.25 -8.29 22.48
CA ASP A 72 0.01 -7.55 22.76
C ASP A 72 -1.01 -7.69 21.61
N LEU A 73 -0.60 -8.22 20.44
CA LEU A 73 -1.49 -8.41 19.29
C LEU A 73 -2.50 -9.57 19.49
N PRO A 74 -2.16 -10.72 20.09
CA PRO A 74 -3.14 -11.78 20.37
C PRO A 74 -4.30 -11.37 21.28
N PRO A 75 -4.09 -10.64 22.39
CA PRO A 75 -5.20 -10.07 23.15
C PRO A 75 -6.13 -9.18 22.31
N VAL A 76 -5.58 -8.33 21.44
CA VAL A 76 -6.38 -7.47 20.54
C VAL A 76 -7.17 -8.31 19.53
N ALA A 77 -6.56 -9.32 18.92
CA ALA A 77 -7.23 -10.24 18.00
C ALA A 77 -8.37 -11.03 18.67
N ASN A 78 -8.17 -11.47 19.91
CA ASN A 78 -9.19 -12.16 20.70
C ASN A 78 -10.36 -11.22 21.03
N ALA A 79 -10.08 -9.98 21.44
CA ALA A 79 -11.10 -8.98 21.72
C ALA A 79 -11.90 -8.61 20.46
N LEU A 80 -11.24 -8.49 19.31
CA LEU A 80 -11.90 -8.29 18.03
C LEU A 80 -12.79 -9.48 17.65
N SER A 81 -12.35 -10.71 17.94
CA SER A 81 -13.14 -11.91 17.68
C SER A 81 -14.38 -12.00 18.58
N ALA A 82 -14.24 -11.66 19.87
CA ALA A 82 -15.39 -11.55 20.76
C ALA A 82 -16.37 -10.46 20.31
N LEU A 83 -15.86 -9.33 19.81
CA LEU A 83 -16.70 -8.31 19.19
C LEU A 83 -17.41 -8.83 17.94
N ALA A 84 -16.72 -9.61 17.09
CA ALA A 84 -17.32 -10.22 15.91
C ALA A 84 -18.50 -11.14 16.27
N ASP A 85 -18.33 -12.01 17.26
CA ASP A 85 -19.40 -12.91 17.73
C ASP A 85 -20.59 -12.13 18.30
N ALA A 86 -20.34 -11.07 19.08
CA ALA A 86 -21.40 -10.19 19.60
C ALA A 86 -22.15 -9.45 18.47
N LEU A 87 -21.44 -8.96 17.46
CA LEU A 87 -22.04 -8.31 16.30
C LEU A 87 -22.86 -9.29 15.45
N GLN A 88 -22.42 -10.54 15.31
CA GLN A 88 -23.22 -11.58 14.65
C GLN A 88 -24.54 -11.83 15.39
N SER A 89 -24.51 -11.90 16.73
CA SER A 89 -25.73 -12.00 17.55
C SER A 89 -26.65 -10.81 17.34
N ALA A 90 -26.10 -9.59 17.43
CA ALA A 90 -26.87 -8.35 17.27
C ALA A 90 -27.52 -8.24 15.88
N VAL A 91 -26.79 -8.62 14.82
CA VAL A 91 -27.33 -8.67 13.45
C VAL A 91 -28.43 -9.72 13.32
N ALA A 92 -28.27 -10.90 13.93
CA ALA A 92 -29.33 -11.91 13.96
C ALA A 92 -30.58 -11.42 14.72
N SER A 93 -30.40 -10.55 15.72
CA SER A 93 -31.44 -9.87 16.48
C SER A 93 -32.02 -8.63 15.78
N GLY A 94 -31.54 -8.26 14.59
CA GLY A 94 -32.05 -7.15 13.77
C GLY A 94 -31.39 -5.79 14.01
N ALA A 95 -30.23 -5.74 14.69
CA ALA A 95 -29.52 -4.49 15.01
C ALA A 95 -28.62 -3.96 13.87
N ASP A 96 -28.95 -4.28 12.61
CA ASP A 96 -28.14 -3.93 11.44
C ASP A 96 -27.84 -2.44 11.32
N GLU A 97 -28.87 -1.61 11.51
CA GLU A 97 -28.73 -0.16 11.39
C GLU A 97 -27.76 0.41 12.44
N LEU A 98 -27.79 -0.11 13.66
CA LEU A 98 -26.88 0.32 14.73
C LEU A 98 -25.42 0.01 14.40
N VAL A 99 -25.17 -1.20 13.90
CA VAL A 99 -23.82 -1.64 13.49
C VAL A 99 -23.32 -0.80 12.30
N GLY A 100 -24.17 -0.64 11.27
CA GLY A 100 -23.83 0.15 10.09
C GLY A 100 -23.56 1.61 10.41
N ASP A 101 -24.40 2.25 11.23
CA ASP A 101 -24.23 3.63 11.64
C ASP A 101 -22.98 3.84 12.51
N ALA A 102 -22.68 2.89 13.40
CA ALA A 102 -21.45 2.93 14.19
C ALA A 102 -20.21 2.86 13.29
N ALA A 103 -20.21 1.97 12.30
CA ALA A 103 -19.15 1.89 11.30
C ALA A 103 -19.03 3.19 10.50
N LEU A 104 -20.12 3.72 9.96
CA LEU A 104 -20.11 4.97 9.16
C LEU A 104 -19.58 6.17 9.94
N ARG A 105 -19.84 6.26 11.24
CA ARG A 105 -19.33 7.34 12.13
C ARG A 105 -17.87 7.17 12.54
N SER A 106 -17.21 6.10 12.13
CA SER A 106 -15.84 5.79 12.53
C SER A 106 -14.80 6.50 11.66
N GLN A 107 -13.55 6.42 12.10
CA GLN A 107 -12.42 7.01 11.39
C GLN A 107 -11.90 6.00 10.37
N TYR A 108 -11.80 6.42 9.11
CA TYR A 108 -11.33 5.59 8.00
C TYR A 108 -9.93 6.03 7.60
N VAL A 109 -9.13 5.08 7.11
CA VAL A 109 -7.86 5.39 6.45
C VAL A 109 -8.04 5.29 4.95
N ASP A 110 -7.49 6.25 4.22
CA ASP A 110 -7.54 6.24 2.76
C ASP A 110 -6.67 5.09 2.25
N THR A 111 -7.25 4.11 1.56
CA THR A 111 -6.50 3.00 0.93
C THR A 111 -6.28 3.19 -0.58
N THR A 112 -6.76 4.32 -1.13
CA THR A 112 -6.97 4.52 -2.56
C THR A 112 -5.93 5.40 -3.28
N GLN A 113 -4.79 5.73 -2.65
CA GLN A 113 -3.76 6.67 -3.16
C GLN A 113 -2.99 6.22 -4.42
N CYS A 114 -3.54 5.33 -5.24
CA CYS A 114 -2.82 4.73 -6.36
C CYS A 114 -3.15 5.48 -7.67
N GLY A 115 -2.73 6.76 -7.75
CA GLY A 115 -2.74 7.61 -8.96
C GLY A 115 -2.82 9.13 -8.71
N ARG A 116 -2.94 9.95 -9.78
CA ARG A 116 -3.32 11.39 -9.71
C ARG A 116 -4.74 11.63 -9.16
N GLY A 117 -5.43 10.57 -8.73
CA GLY A 117 -6.68 10.68 -8.01
C GLY A 117 -6.36 11.24 -6.64
N ASN A 118 -6.60 12.54 -6.48
CA ASN A 118 -6.49 13.29 -5.24
C ASN A 118 -6.95 12.44 -4.05
N LEU A 119 -6.27 12.58 -2.91
CA LEU A 119 -6.66 11.85 -1.71
C LEU A 119 -8.10 12.18 -1.38
N HIS A 120 -8.91 11.13 -1.31
CA HIS A 120 -10.23 11.24 -0.76
C HIS A 120 -10.17 10.45 0.54
N LEU A 121 -9.99 11.15 1.67
CA LEU A 121 -10.61 10.68 2.90
C LEU A 121 -12.13 10.78 2.69
N GLY A 122 -12.67 9.80 1.98
CA GLY A 122 -14.09 9.64 1.78
C GLY A 122 -14.58 8.58 2.75
N GLN A 123 -15.43 8.97 3.69
CA GLN A 123 -16.24 7.97 4.37
C GLN A 123 -17.21 7.36 3.35
N PRO A 124 -17.36 6.03 3.29
CA PRO A 124 -16.52 4.99 3.90
C PRO A 124 -15.40 4.44 2.98
N ASP A 125 -14.23 4.14 3.55
CA ASP A 125 -13.13 3.37 2.93
C ASP A 125 -13.14 1.91 3.46
N GLU A 126 -12.34 1.02 2.88
CA GLU A 126 -12.26 -0.40 3.23
C GLU A 126 -11.69 -0.65 4.63
N LEU A 127 -10.79 0.21 5.11
CA LEU A 127 -10.16 0.08 6.41
C LEU A 127 -10.67 1.13 7.39
N VAL A 128 -11.17 0.66 8.53
CA VAL A 128 -11.65 1.48 9.65
C VAL A 128 -10.71 1.32 10.85
N GLY A 129 -10.52 2.39 11.60
CA GLY A 129 -9.80 2.31 12.87
C GLY A 129 -10.61 1.54 13.92
N ALA A 130 -9.98 0.53 14.52
CA ALA A 130 -10.62 -0.37 15.47
C ALA A 130 -11.09 0.37 16.73
N GLY A 131 -10.35 1.39 17.16
CA GLY A 131 -10.68 2.20 18.33
C GLY A 131 -11.94 3.05 18.13
N SER A 132 -12.06 3.77 17.02
CA SER A 132 -13.25 4.58 16.72
C SER A 132 -14.47 3.72 16.46
N LEU A 133 -14.31 2.57 15.79
CA LEU A 133 -15.38 1.59 15.64
C LEU A 133 -15.90 1.13 17.00
N ALA A 134 -15.01 0.68 17.89
CA ALA A 134 -15.39 0.25 19.22
C ALA A 134 -16.06 1.38 20.04
N ARG A 135 -15.51 2.61 20.02
CA ARG A 135 -16.13 3.77 20.69
C ARG A 135 -17.51 4.12 20.15
N ASN A 136 -17.75 3.94 18.86
CA ASN A 136 -19.05 4.20 18.26
C ASN A 136 -20.06 3.08 18.56
N LEU A 137 -19.60 1.83 18.68
CA LEU A 137 -20.42 0.71 19.11
C LEU A 137 -20.82 0.85 20.59
N THR A 138 -19.93 1.28 21.48
CA THR A 138 -20.28 1.53 22.89
C THR A 138 -21.26 2.68 23.09
N ARG A 139 -21.38 3.59 22.10
CA ARG A 139 -22.41 4.64 22.08
C ARG A 139 -23.73 4.18 21.46
N ALA A 140 -23.68 3.21 20.55
CA ALA A 140 -24.85 2.72 19.84
C ALA A 140 -25.61 1.64 20.62
N PHE A 141 -24.90 0.86 21.45
CA PHE A 141 -25.44 -0.20 22.29
C PHE A 141 -25.37 0.20 23.76
N GLU A 142 -26.46 0.02 24.49
CA GLU A 142 -26.53 0.32 25.93
C GLU A 142 -25.61 -0.60 26.74
N PRO A 143 -25.06 -0.15 27.88
CA PRO A 143 -24.36 -1.04 28.81
C PRO A 143 -25.25 -2.21 29.25
N GLY A 144 -24.77 -3.44 29.03
CA GLY A 144 -25.52 -4.65 29.34
C GLY A 144 -26.54 -5.05 28.26
N ASP A 145 -26.37 -4.57 27.02
CA ASP A 145 -27.14 -5.04 25.88
C ASP A 145 -27.11 -6.57 25.77
N VAL A 146 -28.22 -7.15 25.31
CA VAL A 146 -28.46 -8.61 25.33
C VAL A 146 -27.50 -9.38 24.44
N ASP A 147 -26.95 -8.73 23.41
CA ASP A 147 -26.00 -9.32 22.46
C ASP A 147 -24.53 -9.15 22.91
N GLY A 148 -24.30 -8.36 23.98
CA GLY A 148 -22.97 -8.13 24.57
C GLY A 148 -22.06 -7.22 23.76
N VAL A 149 -22.58 -6.46 22.79
CA VAL A 149 -21.77 -5.61 21.88
C VAL A 149 -21.05 -4.51 22.64
N ASN A 150 -21.72 -3.84 23.59
CA ASN A 150 -21.11 -2.78 24.39
C ASN A 150 -19.93 -3.33 25.21
N ALA A 151 -20.10 -4.48 25.85
CA ALA A 151 -19.06 -5.12 26.64
C ALA A 151 -17.86 -5.55 25.78
N ALA A 152 -18.11 -6.20 24.64
CA ALA A 152 -17.06 -6.64 23.73
C ALA A 152 -16.29 -5.46 23.11
N ALA A 153 -16.99 -4.37 22.77
CA ALA A 153 -16.35 -3.16 22.27
C ALA A 153 -15.49 -2.47 23.35
N ASN A 154 -15.93 -2.44 24.60
CA ASN A 154 -15.10 -1.94 25.72
C ASN A 154 -13.86 -2.82 25.97
N GLU A 155 -13.97 -4.13 25.81
CA GLU A 155 -12.81 -5.04 25.88
C GLU A 155 -11.79 -4.77 24.77
N LEU A 156 -12.27 -4.53 23.54
CA LEU A 156 -11.41 -4.11 22.43
C LEU A 156 -10.70 -2.78 22.74
N LEU A 157 -11.40 -1.79 23.30
CA LEU A 157 -10.77 -0.54 23.73
C LEU A 157 -9.71 -0.75 24.82
N THR A 158 -9.97 -1.67 25.75
CA THR A 158 -9.06 -2.00 26.85
C THR A 158 -7.78 -2.64 26.34
N THR A 159 -7.88 -3.59 25.40
CA THR A 159 -6.71 -4.23 24.79
C THR A 159 -5.94 -3.27 23.88
N LEU A 160 -6.62 -2.37 23.16
CA LEU A 160 -5.99 -1.33 22.36
C LEU A 160 -5.18 -0.32 23.19
N ALA A 161 -5.46 -0.19 24.49
CA ALA A 161 -4.70 0.71 25.38
C ALA A 161 -3.22 0.30 25.54
N ALA A 162 -2.86 -0.93 25.17
CA ALA A 162 -1.47 -1.40 25.11
C ALA A 162 -0.68 -0.85 23.90
N VAL A 163 -1.36 -0.22 22.93
CA VAL A 163 -0.71 0.38 21.76
C VAL A 163 -0.22 1.79 22.12
N HIS A 164 1.08 2.01 22.01
CA HIS A 164 1.71 3.30 22.30
C HIS A 164 1.69 4.16 21.05
N SER A 165 1.05 5.32 21.08
CA SER A 165 0.85 6.14 19.89
C SER A 165 1.01 7.62 20.13
N LEU A 166 1.41 8.31 19.07
CA LEU A 166 1.37 9.75 18.97
C LEU A 166 0.57 10.12 17.72
N ALA A 167 -0.32 11.08 17.87
CA ALA A 167 -1.17 11.59 16.80
C ALA A 167 -0.91 13.08 16.56
N ARG A 168 -1.02 13.49 15.30
CA ARG A 168 -1.05 14.88 14.88
C ARG A 168 -2.20 15.08 13.92
N THR A 169 -3.06 16.04 14.23
CA THR A 169 -4.18 16.46 13.40
C THR A 169 -3.84 17.76 12.68
N GLY A 170 -4.51 18.06 11.57
CA GLY A 170 -4.11 19.19 10.74
C GLY A 170 -4.73 19.21 9.34
N ARG A 171 -4.22 20.10 8.49
CA ARG A 171 -4.65 20.26 7.10
C ARG A 171 -3.49 19.82 6.20
N PRO A 172 -3.54 18.63 5.60
CA PRO A 172 -2.41 18.07 4.87
C PRO A 172 -2.03 18.94 3.66
N SER A 173 -0.74 19.07 3.33
CA SER A 173 -0.28 19.85 2.17
C SER A 173 -0.83 19.35 0.83
N ILE A 174 -1.12 18.05 0.76
CA ILE A 174 -1.69 17.35 -0.40
C ILE A 174 -3.22 17.51 -0.51
N ALA A 175 -3.90 18.00 0.53
CA ALA A 175 -5.33 18.31 0.53
C ALA A 175 -5.63 19.45 1.54
N PRO A 176 -5.15 20.68 1.30
CA PRO A 176 -5.13 21.76 2.31
C PRO A 176 -6.54 22.21 2.74
N ASP A 177 -7.55 22.00 1.90
CA ASP A 177 -8.94 22.34 2.19
C ASP A 177 -9.62 21.34 3.13
N GLN A 178 -9.04 20.15 3.31
CA GLN A 178 -9.54 19.12 4.23
C GLN A 178 -8.86 19.23 5.61
N PHE A 179 -9.60 18.91 6.68
CA PHE A 179 -9.03 18.75 8.01
C PHE A 179 -9.00 17.27 8.39
N TRP A 180 -7.83 16.77 8.72
CA TRP A 180 -7.59 15.38 9.10
C TRP A 180 -7.44 15.31 10.62
N ASN A 181 -8.38 14.62 11.27
CA ASN A 181 -8.45 14.42 12.71
C ASN A 181 -8.36 12.93 13.10
N TYR A 182 -7.65 12.15 12.30
CA TYR A 182 -7.49 10.72 12.52
C TYR A 182 -6.54 10.47 13.70
N GLU A 183 -6.97 9.64 14.66
CA GLU A 183 -6.25 9.37 15.91
C GLU A 183 -6.19 7.86 16.26
N ASP A 184 -6.90 7.01 15.53
CA ASP A 184 -6.84 5.56 15.74
C ASP A 184 -5.47 4.96 15.41
N THR A 185 -5.17 3.77 15.92
CA THR A 185 -3.85 3.11 15.76
C THR A 185 -3.92 1.89 14.86
N LEU A 186 -4.71 0.88 15.24
CA LEU A 186 -4.89 -0.35 14.48
C LEU A 186 -6.12 -0.25 13.58
N THR A 187 -5.99 -0.72 12.35
CA THR A 187 -7.10 -0.79 11.38
C THR A 187 -7.55 -2.21 11.15
N VAL A 188 -8.84 -2.36 10.89
CA VAL A 188 -9.51 -3.61 10.51
C VAL A 188 -10.38 -3.35 9.28
N VAL A 189 -10.80 -4.41 8.58
CA VAL A 189 -11.77 -4.26 7.49
C VAL A 189 -13.09 -3.76 8.05
N ALA A 190 -13.64 -2.73 7.43
CA ALA A 190 -14.85 -2.08 7.87
C ALA A 190 -16.11 -2.89 7.49
N PRO A 191 -17.11 -3.01 8.38
CA PRO A 191 -18.45 -3.45 8.00
C PRO A 191 -19.20 -2.29 7.32
N LEU A 192 -19.01 -2.17 6.00
CA LEU A 192 -19.58 -1.10 5.18
C LEU A 192 -21.06 -1.33 4.86
N LEU A 193 -21.66 -0.52 3.97
CA LEU A 193 -23.08 -0.64 3.61
C LEU A 193 -23.48 -2.10 3.29
N LYS A 194 -24.41 -2.64 4.10
CA LYS A 194 -24.92 -4.02 4.04
C LYS A 194 -25.55 -4.39 2.69
N ARG A 195 -25.93 -3.39 1.88
CA ARG A 195 -26.61 -3.59 0.59
C ARG A 195 -25.69 -4.16 -0.49
N ALA A 196 -26.31 -4.85 -1.44
CA ALA A 196 -25.70 -5.20 -2.70
C ALA A 196 -25.24 -3.92 -3.43
N MET A 197 -23.97 -3.88 -3.80
CA MET A 197 -23.44 -2.94 -4.78
C MET A 197 -23.09 -3.74 -6.04
N THR A 198 -23.53 -3.26 -7.20
CA THR A 198 -23.09 -3.77 -8.49
C THR A 198 -21.59 -3.54 -8.66
N HIS A 199 -20.91 -4.33 -9.49
CA HIS A 199 -19.50 -4.09 -9.83
C HIS A 199 -19.28 -2.67 -10.37
N ARG A 200 -20.24 -2.15 -11.14
CA ARG A 200 -20.22 -0.76 -11.61
C ARG A 200 -20.29 0.24 -10.45
N GLU A 201 -21.18 0.04 -9.47
CA GLU A 201 -21.26 0.91 -8.28
C GLU A 201 -20.00 0.83 -7.43
N MET A 202 -19.41 -0.37 -7.27
CA MET A 202 -18.14 -0.55 -6.55
C MET A 202 -17.01 0.23 -7.23
N VAL A 203 -16.90 0.12 -8.56
CA VAL A 203 -15.91 0.87 -9.37
C VAL A 203 -16.18 2.38 -9.35
N GLN A 204 -17.45 2.81 -9.42
CA GLN A 204 -17.82 4.23 -9.41
C GLN A 204 -17.65 4.90 -8.05
N ALA A 205 -17.94 4.17 -6.98
CA ALA A 205 -17.78 4.65 -5.61
C ALA A 205 -16.35 4.49 -5.09
N ASN A 206 -15.43 3.91 -5.88
CA ASN A 206 -14.12 3.45 -5.43
C ASN A 206 -14.19 2.55 -4.19
N VAL A 207 -15.32 1.89 -3.95
CA VAL A 207 -15.50 0.95 -2.85
C VAL A 207 -15.00 -0.40 -3.33
N TRP A 208 -13.73 -0.65 -3.07
CA TRP A 208 -13.15 -1.97 -3.24
C TRP A 208 -13.44 -2.72 -1.94
N ARG A 209 -14.32 -3.74 -2.00
CA ARG A 209 -14.48 -4.71 -0.91
C ARG A 209 -13.38 -5.76 -1.04
N ALA A 210 -12.14 -5.29 -1.06
CA ALA A 210 -10.97 -5.94 -1.61
C ALA A 210 -9.97 -6.38 -0.54
N SER A 211 -10.35 -7.36 0.28
CA SER A 211 -9.33 -7.98 1.12
C SER A 211 -9.58 -9.47 1.30
N VAL A 212 -8.51 -10.22 1.10
CA VAL A 212 -8.45 -11.67 1.07
C VAL A 212 -8.42 -12.19 2.50
N TYR A 213 -9.59 -12.49 3.07
CA TYR A 213 -9.65 -13.11 4.39
C TYR A 213 -10.63 -14.27 4.39
N ARG A 214 -10.11 -15.41 3.98
CA ARG A 214 -10.75 -16.71 4.21
C ARG A 214 -9.78 -17.52 5.04
N GLU A 215 -10.30 -18.23 6.02
CA GLU A 215 -9.56 -19.23 6.82
C GLU A 215 -8.86 -20.29 5.95
N THR A 216 -9.41 -20.56 4.76
CA THR A 216 -8.95 -21.65 3.89
C THR A 216 -8.31 -21.15 2.58
N ALA A 217 -7.21 -21.81 2.21
CA ALA A 217 -6.53 -21.70 0.93
C ALA A 217 -6.25 -23.10 0.35
N PRO A 218 -6.12 -23.28 -0.98
CA PRO A 218 -6.07 -22.23 -1.99
C PRO A 218 -7.45 -21.61 -2.30
N MET A 219 -7.46 -20.34 -2.69
CA MET A 219 -8.68 -19.64 -3.12
C MET A 219 -8.45 -18.83 -4.40
N SER A 220 -9.48 -18.76 -5.25
CA SER A 220 -9.45 -17.92 -6.45
C SER A 220 -9.77 -16.47 -6.08
N ALA A 221 -8.96 -15.55 -6.57
CA ALA A 221 -9.17 -14.11 -6.48
C ALA A 221 -9.20 -13.47 -7.87
N ILE A 222 -9.81 -12.30 -7.99
CA ILE A 222 -9.80 -11.48 -9.21
C ILE A 222 -8.70 -10.42 -9.09
N LEU A 223 -7.94 -10.18 -10.15
CA LEU A 223 -6.96 -9.08 -10.16
C LEU A 223 -7.68 -7.73 -10.26
N ALA A 224 -7.53 -6.87 -9.25
CA ALA A 224 -8.23 -5.57 -9.23
C ALA A 224 -7.83 -4.66 -10.42
N GLY A 225 -6.59 -4.79 -10.89
CA GLY A 225 -6.11 -4.08 -12.09
C GLY A 225 -6.70 -4.61 -13.40
N ASN A 226 -7.18 -5.85 -13.42
CA ASN A 226 -7.77 -6.50 -14.60
C ASN A 226 -8.85 -7.52 -14.16
N PRO A 227 -10.11 -7.09 -14.01
CA PRO A 227 -11.19 -7.94 -13.50
C PRO A 227 -11.50 -9.20 -14.32
N SER A 228 -10.95 -9.30 -15.54
CA SER A 228 -11.07 -10.51 -16.38
C SER A 228 -10.07 -11.61 -16.04
N GLN A 229 -9.05 -11.29 -15.23
CA GLN A 229 -8.00 -12.23 -14.82
C GLN A 229 -8.22 -12.70 -13.38
N THR A 230 -7.96 -13.98 -13.16
CA THR A 230 -7.94 -14.60 -11.84
C THR A 230 -6.51 -14.91 -11.40
N ALA A 231 -6.31 -14.89 -10.09
CA ALA A 231 -5.09 -15.34 -9.42
C ALA A 231 -5.45 -16.39 -8.37
N THR A 232 -4.53 -17.31 -8.10
CA THR A 232 -4.68 -18.28 -7.00
C THR A 232 -3.93 -17.77 -5.79
N VAL A 233 -4.65 -17.52 -4.70
CA VAL A 233 -4.05 -17.26 -3.39
C VAL A 233 -3.79 -18.60 -2.72
N THR A 234 -2.54 -18.87 -2.36
CA THR A 234 -2.10 -20.17 -1.84
C THR A 234 -2.10 -20.25 -0.31
N SER A 235 -2.25 -19.12 0.37
CA SER A 235 -2.18 -19.02 1.83
C SER A 235 -3.16 -17.98 2.35
N ALA A 236 -3.78 -18.28 3.49
CA ALA A 236 -4.62 -17.34 4.22
C ALA A 236 -3.77 -16.56 5.24
N PHE A 237 -4.25 -15.38 5.65
CA PHE A 237 -3.70 -14.69 6.82
C PHE A 237 -4.02 -15.48 8.10
N VAL A 238 -3.08 -15.52 9.04
CA VAL A 238 -3.23 -16.21 10.33
C VAL A 238 -4.41 -15.62 11.12
N LEU A 239 -4.66 -14.30 11.05
CA LEU A 239 -5.83 -13.71 11.72
C LEU A 239 -7.16 -14.19 11.17
N ALA A 240 -7.23 -14.46 9.85
CA ALA A 240 -8.43 -15.01 9.23
C ALA A 240 -8.64 -16.50 9.58
N GLN A 241 -7.61 -17.18 10.08
CA GLN A 241 -7.67 -18.57 10.55
C GLN A 241 -8.02 -18.66 12.04
N ASP A 242 -7.40 -17.81 12.85
CA ASP A 242 -7.53 -17.83 14.31
C ASP A 242 -8.69 -16.95 14.81
N GLY A 243 -9.10 -15.96 14.02
CA GLY A 243 -10.07 -14.94 14.39
C GLY A 243 -11.47 -15.14 13.82
N ARG A 244 -12.42 -14.31 14.28
CA ARG A 244 -13.85 -14.37 13.92
C ARG A 244 -14.35 -13.16 13.15
N TRP A 245 -13.49 -12.18 12.92
CA TRP A 245 -13.86 -10.91 12.27
C TRP A 245 -14.35 -11.13 10.84
N ASP A 246 -13.65 -11.96 10.07
CA ASP A 246 -14.00 -12.24 8.69
C ASP A 246 -15.27 -13.09 8.52
N ASP A 247 -15.58 -13.92 9.52
CA ASP A 247 -16.85 -14.65 9.59
C ASP A 247 -18.02 -13.68 9.79
N PHE A 248 -17.86 -12.69 10.68
CA PHE A 248 -18.84 -11.62 10.85
C PHE A 248 -19.01 -10.83 9.54
N LEU A 249 -17.93 -10.39 8.92
CA LEU A 249 -17.99 -9.65 7.66
C LEU A 249 -18.66 -10.46 6.54
N ARG A 250 -18.39 -11.77 6.46
CA ARG A 250 -19.01 -12.66 5.48
C ARG A 250 -20.53 -12.78 5.69
N GLY A 251 -20.99 -12.84 6.94
CA GLY A 251 -22.41 -12.83 7.28
C GLY A 251 -23.07 -11.45 7.11
N TRP A 252 -22.29 -10.38 7.29
CA TRP A 252 -22.74 -9.00 7.14
C TRP A 252 -23.07 -8.66 5.69
N TYR A 253 -22.20 -9.01 4.73
CA TYR A 253 -22.42 -8.66 3.33
C TYR A 253 -23.43 -9.59 2.63
N THR A 254 -24.42 -8.98 1.98
CA THR A 254 -25.49 -9.70 1.26
C THR A 254 -25.06 -10.32 -0.08
N ASN A 255 -23.90 -9.93 -0.63
CA ASN A 255 -23.33 -10.52 -1.85
C ASN A 255 -22.06 -11.31 -1.50
N PRO A 256 -21.77 -12.41 -2.21
CA PRO A 256 -20.51 -13.10 -2.06
C PRO A 256 -19.36 -12.13 -2.36
N LEU A 257 -18.52 -11.88 -1.34
CA LEU A 257 -17.25 -11.20 -1.51
C LEU A 257 -16.35 -12.11 -2.36
N THR A 258 -16.23 -11.77 -3.64
CA THR A 258 -15.21 -12.40 -4.48
C THR A 258 -13.88 -11.79 -4.06
N PRO A 259 -12.91 -12.60 -3.57
CA PRO A 259 -11.62 -12.07 -3.19
C PRO A 259 -11.00 -11.32 -4.36
N THR A 260 -10.42 -10.16 -4.11
CA THR A 260 -9.67 -9.43 -5.12
C THR A 260 -8.24 -9.25 -4.63
N VAL A 261 -7.30 -9.34 -5.55
CA VAL A 261 -5.88 -9.04 -5.30
C VAL A 261 -5.55 -7.76 -6.04
N GLY A 262 -5.25 -6.71 -5.28
CA GLY A 262 -4.78 -5.44 -5.83
C GLY A 262 -3.28 -5.48 -6.06
N VAL A 263 -2.83 -5.23 -7.30
CA VAL A 263 -1.42 -4.94 -7.61
C VAL A 263 -1.09 -3.45 -7.43
N ARG A 264 -2.05 -2.64 -6.96
CA ARG A 264 -2.04 -1.20 -7.20
C ARG A 264 -1.17 -0.38 -6.26
N CYS A 265 -0.69 -0.91 -5.14
CA CYS A 265 -0.20 -0.04 -4.08
C CYS A 265 1.11 -0.51 -3.45
N HIS A 266 2.16 -0.62 -4.27
CA HIS A 266 3.44 -0.09 -3.83
C HIS A 266 3.40 1.41 -4.15
N TYR A 267 2.97 2.26 -3.20
CA TYR A 267 3.29 3.69 -3.30
C TYR A 267 4.80 3.81 -3.05
N MET A 268 5.55 3.58 -4.12
CA MET A 268 6.87 4.16 -4.25
C MET A 268 6.60 5.65 -4.52
N PRO A 269 7.30 6.59 -3.86
CA PRO A 269 7.22 8.00 -4.24
C PRO A 269 7.36 8.06 -5.76
N PRO A 270 6.52 8.86 -6.47
CA PRO A 270 6.57 8.86 -7.91
C PRO A 270 8.02 9.07 -8.29
N ALA A 271 8.59 8.08 -9.00
CA ALA A 271 10.00 8.12 -9.35
C ALA A 271 10.31 9.45 -10.08
N ILE A 272 9.28 10.04 -10.69
CA ILE A 272 9.28 11.31 -11.40
C ILE A 272 8.33 12.29 -10.71
N VAL A 273 8.88 13.27 -9.99
CA VAL A 273 8.15 14.46 -9.57
C VAL A 273 8.12 15.42 -10.77
N ARG A 274 6.94 15.76 -11.29
CA ARG A 274 6.83 16.67 -12.45
C ARG A 274 6.52 18.09 -12.03
N GLY A 275 7.40 19.01 -12.41
CA GLY A 275 7.11 20.45 -12.40
C GLY A 275 6.44 20.89 -13.69
N THR A 276 6.57 22.18 -14.01
CA THR A 276 6.22 22.68 -15.34
C THR A 276 7.28 22.20 -16.33
N ILE A 277 6.89 21.29 -17.23
CA ILE A 277 7.78 20.80 -18.30
C ILE A 277 7.92 21.90 -19.35
N THR A 278 9.13 22.44 -19.48
CA THR A 278 9.43 23.54 -20.42
C THR A 278 10.09 23.05 -21.69
N GLU A 279 10.62 21.83 -21.69
CA GLU A 279 11.34 21.22 -22.81
C GLU A 279 10.97 19.75 -23.00
N THR A 280 10.92 19.30 -24.26
CA THR A 280 10.75 17.88 -24.62
C THR A 280 12.04 17.32 -25.20
N LEU A 281 12.60 16.30 -24.55
CA LEU A 281 13.81 15.60 -25.00
C LEU A 281 13.46 14.55 -26.08
N ALA A 282 14.31 14.38 -27.10
CA ALA A 282 14.12 13.32 -28.09
C ALA A 282 14.90 12.07 -27.64
N LEU A 283 14.18 11.02 -27.22
CA LEU A 283 14.73 9.74 -26.79
C LEU A 283 14.67 8.72 -27.94
N THR A 284 15.74 7.96 -28.13
CA THR A 284 15.82 6.87 -29.11
C THR A 284 16.47 5.63 -28.48
N ILE A 285 16.09 4.45 -28.98
CA ILE A 285 16.62 3.17 -28.53
C ILE A 285 17.10 2.41 -29.76
N ALA A 286 18.33 1.93 -29.72
CA ALA A 286 18.96 1.11 -30.75
C ALA A 286 19.53 -0.17 -30.13
N GLU A 287 19.49 -1.27 -30.88
CA GLU A 287 20.20 -2.50 -30.50
C GLU A 287 21.68 -2.35 -30.88
N GLY A 288 22.57 -2.53 -29.90
CA GLY A 288 24.01 -2.51 -30.09
C GLY A 288 24.52 -3.81 -30.72
N SER A 289 25.65 -3.74 -31.43
CA SER A 289 26.24 -4.89 -32.16
C SER A 289 27.53 -5.43 -31.52
N ASP A 290 27.91 -5.00 -30.32
CA ASP A 290 29.18 -5.38 -29.70
C ASP A 290 29.05 -5.62 -28.18
N PRO A 291 29.38 -6.83 -27.65
CA PRO A 291 29.86 -8.02 -28.35
C PRO A 291 28.76 -8.66 -29.23
N PRO A 292 29.09 -9.61 -30.14
CA PRO A 292 28.20 -10.10 -31.22
C PRO A 292 26.97 -10.91 -30.75
N SER A 293 26.54 -10.76 -29.50
CA SER A 293 25.35 -11.41 -28.96
C SER A 293 24.05 -10.60 -29.16
N GLY A 294 24.11 -9.31 -29.51
CA GLY A 294 22.90 -8.47 -29.64
C GLY A 294 22.14 -8.33 -28.31
N GLU A 295 22.84 -8.50 -27.19
CA GLU A 295 22.29 -8.53 -25.83
C GLU A 295 22.29 -7.14 -25.17
N ILE A 296 22.57 -6.09 -25.92
CA ILE A 296 22.75 -4.73 -25.39
C ILE A 296 21.85 -3.74 -26.13
N LEU A 297 21.21 -2.86 -25.36
CA LEU A 297 20.48 -1.69 -25.85
C LEU A 297 21.27 -0.42 -25.60
N THR A 298 21.42 0.39 -26.63
CA THR A 298 21.89 1.77 -26.55
C THR A 298 20.68 2.69 -26.51
N ILE A 299 20.67 3.60 -25.55
CA ILE A 299 19.60 4.55 -25.30
C ILE A 299 20.22 5.94 -25.40
N ASP A 300 19.77 6.73 -26.37
CA ASP A 300 20.31 8.06 -26.67
C ASP A 300 19.23 9.13 -26.55
N TRP A 301 19.59 10.31 -26.04
CA TRP A 301 18.68 11.47 -25.97
C TRP A 301 19.32 12.79 -26.34
N THR A 302 18.51 13.81 -26.65
CA THR A 302 18.99 15.18 -26.83
C THR A 302 19.36 15.82 -25.50
N ALA A 303 20.43 16.62 -25.47
CA ALA A 303 20.77 17.41 -24.30
C ALA A 303 19.69 18.46 -23.99
N THR A 304 19.37 18.64 -22.71
CA THR A 304 18.50 19.71 -22.20
C THR A 304 19.18 21.07 -22.35
N THR A 305 18.38 22.09 -22.64
CA THR A 305 18.78 23.50 -22.63
C THR A 305 18.33 24.23 -21.37
N VAL A 306 17.55 23.56 -20.51
CA VAL A 306 17.08 24.08 -19.23
C VAL A 306 18.25 24.28 -18.26
N THR A 307 18.45 25.53 -17.82
CA THR A 307 19.66 25.95 -17.09
C THR A 307 19.70 25.54 -15.62
N ASP A 308 18.56 25.31 -15.00
CA ASP A 308 18.40 24.84 -13.62
C ASP A 308 18.40 23.30 -13.51
N ALA A 309 18.53 22.59 -14.63
CA ALA A 309 18.72 21.15 -14.60
C ALA A 309 20.11 20.77 -14.04
N THR A 310 20.19 19.65 -13.33
CA THR A 310 21.41 19.18 -12.64
C THR A 310 21.88 17.82 -13.12
N ASP A 311 20.94 16.96 -13.51
CA ASP A 311 21.20 15.58 -13.93
C ASP A 311 20.04 15.01 -14.76
N TYR A 312 20.33 13.91 -15.46
CA TYR A 312 19.33 13.09 -16.14
C TYR A 312 19.00 11.86 -15.33
N TRP A 313 17.72 11.52 -15.28
CA TRP A 313 17.25 10.23 -14.78
C TRP A 313 16.63 9.46 -15.93
N LEU A 314 17.16 8.27 -16.17
CA LEU A 314 16.64 7.31 -17.12
C LEU A 314 15.76 6.31 -16.37
N TYR A 315 14.52 6.17 -16.82
CA TYR A 315 13.55 5.25 -16.25
C TYR A 315 13.19 4.13 -17.22
N VAL A 316 12.81 2.99 -16.64
CA VAL A 316 12.27 1.84 -17.36
C VAL A 316 11.07 1.26 -16.61
N ARG A 317 10.11 0.71 -17.37
CA ARG A 317 9.05 -0.14 -16.81
C ARG A 317 8.61 -1.21 -17.81
N PRO A 318 8.11 -2.37 -17.36
CA PRO A 318 7.26 -3.22 -18.19
C PRO A 318 6.05 -2.42 -18.71
N ALA A 319 5.62 -2.65 -19.95
CA ALA A 319 4.52 -1.88 -20.57
C ALA A 319 3.15 -2.09 -19.90
N ASP A 320 3.00 -3.18 -19.14
CA ASP A 320 1.83 -3.51 -18.31
C ASP A 320 1.99 -3.06 -16.83
N SER A 321 3.18 -2.55 -16.47
CA SER A 321 3.44 -1.98 -15.15
C SER A 321 3.07 -0.50 -15.12
N ILE A 322 2.52 -0.07 -13.98
CA ILE A 322 2.28 1.35 -13.71
C ILE A 322 3.51 2.04 -13.08
N GLN A 323 4.47 1.28 -12.57
CA GLN A 323 5.61 1.78 -11.80
C GLN A 323 6.85 1.97 -12.68
N TRP A 324 7.43 3.17 -12.62
CA TRP A 324 8.72 3.49 -13.22
C TRP A 324 9.85 3.13 -12.25
N GLN A 325 10.91 2.51 -12.77
CA GLN A 325 12.13 2.22 -12.03
C GLN A 325 13.24 3.12 -12.56
N VAL A 326 14.06 3.67 -11.67
CA VAL A 326 15.29 4.38 -12.05
C VAL A 326 16.27 3.34 -12.57
N LEU A 327 16.58 3.43 -13.86
CA LEU A 327 17.61 2.61 -14.47
C LEU A 327 19.00 3.21 -14.23
N ALA A 328 19.11 4.54 -14.35
CA ALA A 328 20.35 5.26 -14.10
C ALA A 328 20.10 6.74 -13.78
N THR A 329 21.01 7.34 -13.00
CA THR A 329 21.15 8.79 -12.81
C THR A 329 22.49 9.21 -13.42
N LEU A 330 22.48 10.22 -14.28
CA LEU A 330 23.59 10.56 -15.17
C LEU A 330 23.87 12.07 -15.17
N PRO A 331 25.14 12.50 -15.26
CA PRO A 331 25.45 13.93 -15.36
C PRO A 331 24.90 14.53 -16.67
N LEU A 332 24.61 15.83 -16.70
CA LEU A 332 24.10 16.51 -17.89
C LEU A 332 25.03 16.46 -19.11
N THR A 333 26.32 16.14 -18.90
CA THR A 333 27.29 15.93 -19.97
C THR A 333 27.11 14.61 -20.72
N GLN A 334 26.27 13.70 -20.21
CA GLN A 334 26.02 12.39 -20.78
C GLN A 334 24.63 12.34 -21.42
N THR A 335 24.58 11.95 -22.69
CA THR A 335 23.34 11.88 -23.48
C THR A 335 23.09 10.48 -24.07
N ALA A 336 23.80 9.48 -23.57
CA ALA A 336 23.72 8.10 -24.01
C ALA A 336 23.94 7.15 -22.82
N TYR A 337 23.21 6.03 -22.79
CA TYR A 337 23.36 4.97 -21.79
C TYR A 337 23.24 3.59 -22.44
N THR A 338 23.89 2.60 -21.85
CA THR A 338 23.93 1.24 -22.38
C THR A 338 23.45 0.27 -21.31
N VAL A 339 22.48 -0.59 -21.65
CA VAL A 339 21.86 -1.55 -20.73
C VAL A 339 21.76 -2.93 -21.36
N GLN A 340 21.73 -3.98 -20.55
CA GLN A 340 21.39 -5.32 -21.04
C GLN A 340 19.96 -5.38 -21.57
N LYS A 341 19.76 -6.12 -22.66
CA LYS A 341 18.47 -6.33 -23.28
C LYS A 341 17.52 -7.00 -22.27
N PRO A 342 16.32 -6.43 -22.05
CA PRO A 342 15.31 -7.04 -21.21
C PRO A 342 14.85 -8.41 -21.74
N THR A 343 14.21 -9.21 -20.88
CA THR A 343 13.73 -10.56 -21.20
C THR A 343 12.89 -10.58 -22.49
N ALA A 344 13.22 -11.50 -23.40
CA ALA A 344 12.52 -11.65 -24.68
C ALA A 344 11.02 -11.92 -24.51
N GLY A 345 10.21 -11.35 -25.41
CA GLY A 345 8.75 -11.51 -25.40
C GLY A 345 7.99 -10.54 -24.51
N LEU A 346 8.69 -9.70 -23.74
CA LEU A 346 8.10 -8.63 -22.94
C LEU A 346 8.29 -7.26 -23.61
N ALA A 347 7.30 -6.39 -23.44
CA ALA A 347 7.37 -5.00 -23.88
C ALA A 347 7.79 -4.12 -22.70
N TYR A 348 8.67 -3.17 -22.96
CA TYR A 348 9.17 -2.20 -21.99
C TYR A 348 8.97 -0.78 -22.52
N GLU A 349 8.81 0.16 -21.60
CA GLU A 349 8.78 1.59 -21.89
C GLU A 349 9.95 2.26 -21.19
N PHE A 350 10.58 3.19 -21.90
CA PHE A 350 11.69 4.00 -21.42
C PHE A 350 11.33 5.47 -21.46
N LEU A 351 11.90 6.22 -20.53
CA LEU A 351 11.67 7.64 -20.37
C LEU A 351 12.93 8.29 -19.80
N VAL A 352 13.37 9.41 -20.36
CA VAL A 352 14.43 10.22 -19.74
C VAL A 352 13.84 11.55 -19.29
N VAL A 353 14.29 12.02 -18.13
CA VAL A 353 13.92 13.33 -17.61
C VAL A 353 15.18 14.07 -17.15
N ALA A 354 15.16 15.40 -17.22
CA ALA A 354 16.13 16.25 -16.55
C ALA A 354 15.48 16.82 -15.28
N GLN A 355 16.20 16.77 -14.15
CA GLN A 355 15.72 17.25 -12.86
C GLN A 355 16.48 18.50 -12.40
N ASP A 356 15.84 19.33 -11.58
CA ASP A 356 16.48 20.42 -10.85
C ASP A 356 17.06 19.93 -9.50
N ASP A 357 17.75 20.84 -8.78
CA ASP A 357 18.34 20.58 -7.44
C ASP A 357 17.29 20.14 -6.39
N GLY A 358 16.00 20.37 -6.65
CA GLY A 358 14.88 19.95 -5.80
C GLY A 358 14.34 18.56 -6.16
N GLY A 359 14.90 17.88 -7.16
CA GLY A 359 14.41 16.60 -7.67
C GLY A 359 13.14 16.73 -8.52
N THR A 360 12.82 17.94 -8.99
CA THR A 360 11.65 18.22 -9.83
C THR A 360 12.03 18.12 -11.29
N THR A 361 11.21 17.43 -12.08
CA THR A 361 11.42 17.29 -13.53
C THR A 361 11.09 18.60 -14.23
N VAL A 362 12.05 19.09 -15.01
CA VAL A 362 11.98 20.34 -15.78
C VAL A 362 12.01 20.12 -17.29
N ALA A 363 12.58 19.00 -17.75
CA ALA A 363 12.51 18.53 -19.14
C ALA A 363 12.22 17.02 -19.18
N GLU A 364 11.47 16.55 -20.17
CA GLU A 364 11.04 15.14 -20.25
C GLU A 364 10.96 14.66 -21.71
N SER A 365 11.34 13.41 -21.98
CA SER A 365 11.10 12.81 -23.30
C SER A 365 9.69 12.28 -23.49
N ALA A 366 9.28 12.02 -24.73
CA ALA A 366 8.19 11.07 -24.96
C ALA A 366 8.59 9.66 -24.46
N GLN A 367 7.61 8.85 -24.08
CA GLN A 367 7.84 7.44 -23.73
C GLN A 367 8.16 6.65 -25.00
N VAL A 368 9.26 5.90 -24.98
CA VAL A 368 9.66 5.03 -26.09
C VAL A 368 9.41 3.58 -25.71
N ARG A 369 8.56 2.91 -26.50
CA ARG A 369 8.27 1.49 -26.32
C ARG A 369 9.28 0.64 -27.07
N TYR A 370 9.85 -0.34 -26.38
CA TYR A 370 10.73 -1.36 -26.92
C TYR A 370 10.15 -2.75 -26.70
N VAL A 371 10.27 -3.64 -27.69
CA VAL A 371 9.84 -5.04 -27.59
C VAL A 371 11.06 -5.93 -27.79
N ALA A 372 11.43 -6.68 -26.76
CA ALA A 372 12.58 -7.57 -26.83
C ALA A 372 12.28 -8.76 -27.75
N VAL A 373 12.90 -8.78 -28.94
CA VAL A 373 12.81 -9.91 -29.88
C VAL A 373 13.81 -10.99 -29.44
N ALA A 374 13.35 -12.24 -29.33
CA ALA A 374 14.24 -13.37 -29.06
C ALA A 374 15.28 -13.52 -30.19
N PRO A 375 16.55 -13.82 -29.89
CA PRO A 375 17.50 -14.15 -30.94
C PRO A 375 16.98 -15.36 -31.75
N PRO A 376 17.19 -15.40 -33.07
CA PRO A 376 16.85 -16.56 -33.87
C PRO A 376 17.59 -17.77 -33.29
N THR A 377 16.84 -18.80 -32.90
CA THR A 377 17.44 -20.06 -32.44
C THR A 377 18.07 -20.75 -33.64
N ASP A 378 19.38 -20.59 -33.83
CA ASP A 378 20.15 -21.38 -34.79
C ASP A 378 20.23 -22.82 -34.26
N ARG A 379 19.23 -23.64 -34.57
CA ARG A 379 19.21 -25.08 -34.24
C ARG A 379 20.15 -25.83 -35.18
N ARG A 380 21.46 -25.69 -34.98
CA ARG A 380 22.44 -26.66 -35.52
C ARG A 380 22.61 -27.78 -34.52
N ILE A 381 22.12 -28.96 -34.87
CA ILE A 381 22.41 -30.20 -34.14
C ILE A 381 23.77 -30.69 -34.62
N PHE A 382 24.78 -30.64 -33.75
CA PHE A 382 26.03 -31.36 -33.98
C PHE A 382 25.83 -32.81 -33.54
N LEU A 383 25.69 -33.73 -34.50
CA LEU A 383 25.72 -35.16 -34.21
C LEU A 383 27.17 -35.59 -33.98
N PRO A 384 27.48 -36.38 -32.94
CA PRO A 384 28.81 -36.95 -32.78
C PRO A 384 29.10 -37.93 -33.93
N VAL A 385 30.22 -37.72 -34.62
CA VAL A 385 30.76 -38.69 -35.57
C VAL A 385 31.32 -39.85 -34.77
N VAL A 386 30.68 -41.02 -34.87
CA VAL A 386 31.29 -42.28 -34.42
C VAL A 386 32.23 -42.73 -35.54
N LEU A 387 33.53 -42.58 -35.32
CA LEU A 387 34.55 -43.19 -36.17
C LEU A 387 34.61 -44.68 -35.84
N ASN A 388 34.32 -45.55 -36.82
CA ASN A 388 34.62 -46.97 -36.75
C ASN A 388 36.06 -47.24 -37.17
#